data_AF-A0A916SEH0-F1
#
_entry.id   AF-A0A916SEH0-F1
#
_cell.length_a   1.000
_cell.length_b   1.000
_cell.length_c   1.000
_cell.angle_alpha   90.00
_cell.angle_beta   90.00
_cell.angle_gamma   90.00
#
_symmetry.space_group_name_H-M   'P 1'
#
loop_
_entity.id
_entity.type
_entity.pdbx_description
1 polymer ?
#
loop_
_entity_poly.entity_id
_entity_poly.type
_entity_poly.pdbx_seq_one_letter_code
_entity_poly.pdbx_strand_id
1 'polypeptide(L)'
;MATYSEEFREEVVTEYLEGPLGYKLLAKKYNMPSPTPIKRWVNAYKAFGKEGIRNKRSRSYYSFQFKLDVLNFMKQTGASYQETAIEFNLNQPSLISNWKQIYVKEGIEGLKEKSKGCPSMSDKEKSKQTKQGKDLSREKQLEREIELLRLENAYLKKLKAFQENPNAYLEKHKQRWHSNSKKKDSN
;
A
#
# COMPACT_ATOMS: atom_id res chain seq x y z
N MET A 1 22.76 -5.57 12.14
CA MET A 1 23.77 -4.83 11.36
C MET A 1 24.28 -3.69 12.22
N ALA A 2 25.60 -3.53 12.34
CA ALA A 2 26.17 -2.40 13.06
C ALA A 2 25.67 -1.09 12.43
N THR A 3 25.05 -0.23 13.23
CA THR A 3 24.59 1.08 12.80
C THR A 3 25.77 2.04 12.84
N TYR A 4 26.32 2.36 11.68
CA TYR A 4 27.34 3.39 11.55
C TYR A 4 26.77 4.76 11.94
N SER A 5 27.52 5.54 12.73
CA SER A 5 27.19 6.92 13.08
C SER A 5 27.16 7.81 11.83
N GLU A 6 26.46 8.94 11.92
CA GLU A 6 26.38 9.90 10.80
C GLU A 6 27.75 10.51 10.49
N GLU A 7 28.49 10.89 11.54
CA GLU A 7 29.86 11.42 11.45
C GLU A 7 30.80 10.46 10.72
N PHE A 8 30.76 9.17 11.07
CA PHE A 8 31.59 8.17 10.40
C PHE A 8 31.25 8.03 8.91
N ARG A 9 29.97 8.12 8.54
CA ARG A 9 29.57 8.07 7.12
C ARG A 9 30.06 9.29 6.37
N GLU A 10 30.01 10.46 6.99
CA GLU A 10 30.55 11.69 6.42
C GLU A 10 32.04 11.55 6.15
N GLU A 11 32.82 11.12 7.15
CA GLU A 11 34.26 10.92 7.03
C GLU A 11 34.63 9.97 5.88
N VAL A 12 33.96 8.82 5.79
CA VAL A 12 34.21 7.83 4.74
C VAL A 12 33.85 8.37 3.36
N VAL A 13 32.78 9.16 3.25
CA VAL A 13 32.34 9.76 1.98
C VAL A 13 33.29 10.89 1.56
N THR A 14 33.72 11.75 2.48
CA THR A 14 34.70 12.81 2.19
C THR A 14 36.02 12.22 1.74
N GLU A 15 36.52 11.17 2.42
CA GLU A 15 37.76 10.50 2.02
C GLU A 15 37.63 9.85 0.63
N TYR A 16 36.47 9.31 0.27
CA TYR A 16 36.25 8.79 -1.09
C TYR A 16 36.22 9.89 -2.16
N LEU A 17 35.70 11.07 -1.83
CA LEU A 17 35.56 12.17 -2.79
C LEU A 17 36.89 12.92 -3.01
N GLU A 18 37.69 13.06 -1.96
CA GLU A 18 38.95 13.80 -1.97
C GLU A 18 40.17 12.90 -2.21
N GLY A 19 40.07 11.62 -1.82
CA GLY A 19 41.17 10.68 -1.86
C GLY A 19 41.23 9.82 -3.13
N PRO A 20 42.39 9.21 -3.43
CA PRO A 20 42.54 8.28 -4.55
C PRO A 20 42.00 6.86 -4.26
N LEU A 21 41.47 6.62 -3.05
CA LEU A 21 41.10 5.29 -2.58
C LEU A 21 39.73 4.85 -3.13
N GLY A 22 39.73 3.74 -3.87
CA GLY A 22 38.48 3.10 -4.31
C GLY A 22 37.70 2.40 -3.19
N TYR A 23 36.42 2.08 -3.44
CA TYR A 23 35.50 1.50 -2.45
C TYR A 23 36.05 0.28 -1.68
N LYS A 24 36.78 -0.63 -2.37
CA LYS A 24 37.33 -1.84 -1.76
C LYS A 24 38.44 -1.54 -0.75
N LEU A 25 39.27 -0.53 -1.04
CA LEU A 25 40.38 -0.14 -0.16
C LEU A 25 39.87 0.61 1.06
N LEU A 26 38.90 1.50 0.89
CA LEU A 26 38.20 2.15 2.01
C LEU A 26 37.54 1.12 2.93
N ALA A 27 36.85 0.12 2.36
CA ALA A 27 36.25 -0.95 3.17
C ALA A 27 37.30 -1.69 4.00
N LYS A 28 38.49 -1.97 3.44
CA LYS A 28 39.60 -2.57 4.19
C LYS A 28 40.15 -1.64 5.27
N LYS A 29 40.38 -0.36 4.95
CA LYS A 29 40.87 0.66 5.90
C LYS A 29 39.99 0.75 7.14
N TYR A 30 38.68 0.73 6.93
CA TYR A 30 37.67 0.85 7.98
C TYR A 30 37.17 -0.49 8.54
N ASN A 31 37.83 -1.61 8.22
CA ASN A 31 37.41 -2.96 8.63
C ASN A 31 35.93 -3.29 8.34
N MET A 32 35.40 -2.76 7.24
CA MET A 32 34.05 -3.05 6.79
C MET A 32 34.02 -4.35 5.98
N PRO A 33 33.11 -5.29 6.29
CA PRO A 33 33.05 -6.58 5.61
C PRO A 33 32.63 -6.47 4.14
N SER A 34 32.05 -5.34 3.72
CA SER A 34 31.59 -5.12 2.35
C SER A 34 31.75 -3.66 1.95
N PRO A 35 32.12 -3.38 0.67
CA PRO A 35 32.14 -2.02 0.12
C PRO A 35 30.74 -1.50 -0.25
N THR A 36 29.71 -2.35 -0.22
CA THR A 36 28.34 -1.98 -0.62
C THR A 36 27.75 -0.81 0.18
N PRO A 37 27.91 -0.72 1.52
CA PRO A 37 27.40 0.43 2.28
C PRO A 37 28.10 1.73 1.86
N ILE A 38 29.41 1.71 1.63
CA ILE A 38 30.19 2.87 1.18
C ILE A 38 29.65 3.36 -0.17
N LYS A 39 29.44 2.45 -1.14
CA LYS A 39 28.85 2.80 -2.44
C LYS A 39 27.47 3.45 -2.30
N ARG A 40 26.65 2.97 -1.36
CA ARG A 40 25.32 3.56 -1.08
C ARG A 40 25.44 4.96 -0.50
N TRP A 41 26.33 5.18 0.48
CA TRP A 41 26.53 6.50 1.09
C TRP A 41 27.03 7.52 0.09
N VAL A 42 28.03 7.15 -0.72
CA VAL A 42 28.57 8.03 -1.77
C VAL A 42 27.49 8.39 -2.79
N ASN A 43 26.69 7.43 -3.25
CA ASN A 43 25.61 7.72 -4.20
C ASN A 43 24.52 8.62 -3.58
N ALA A 44 24.14 8.36 -2.33
CA ALA A 44 23.17 9.18 -1.62
C ALA A 44 23.69 10.61 -1.39
N TYR A 45 24.99 10.76 -1.08
CA TYR A 45 25.63 12.05 -0.91
C TYR A 45 25.72 12.83 -2.22
N LYS A 46 26.05 12.16 -3.34
CA LYS A 46 26.05 12.80 -4.66
C LYS A 46 24.67 13.28 -5.10
N ALA A 47 23.61 12.56 -4.72
CA ALA A 47 22.24 12.92 -5.09
C ALA A 47 21.60 13.98 -4.17
N PHE A 48 21.84 13.89 -2.85
CA PHE A 48 21.09 14.66 -1.84
C PHE A 48 21.99 15.39 -0.84
N GLY A 49 23.31 15.39 -1.05
CA GLY A 49 24.29 15.95 -0.11
C GLY A 49 24.27 15.26 1.26
N LYS A 50 24.54 16.05 2.30
CA LYS A 50 24.59 15.58 3.70
C LYS A 50 23.28 14.96 4.18
N GLU A 51 22.12 15.42 3.68
CA GLU A 51 20.81 14.86 4.02
C GLU A 51 20.60 13.44 3.45
N GLY A 52 21.34 13.05 2.42
CA GLY A 52 21.26 11.71 1.82
C GLY A 52 21.79 10.60 2.73
N ILE A 53 22.80 10.90 3.54
CA ILE A 53 23.49 9.95 4.42
C ILE A 53 22.98 9.97 5.87
N ARG A 54 22.22 11.00 6.23
CA ARG A 54 21.58 11.19 7.53
C ARG A 54 20.60 10.05 7.83
N ASN A 55 20.57 9.59 9.08
CA ASN A 55 19.58 8.61 9.51
C ASN A 55 18.22 9.29 9.64
N LYS A 56 17.27 8.93 8.76
CA LYS A 56 15.85 9.22 9.02
C LYS A 56 15.39 8.36 10.19
N ARG A 57 15.28 8.97 11.38
CA ARG A 57 14.82 8.32 12.62
C ARG A 57 13.35 7.93 12.57
N SER A 58 12.57 8.52 11.67
CA SER A 58 11.15 8.23 11.49
C SER A 58 10.89 7.31 10.30
N ARG A 59 9.97 6.37 10.49
CA ARG A 59 9.47 5.49 9.43
C ARG A 59 8.62 6.34 8.47
N SER A 60 9.15 6.65 7.29
CA SER A 60 8.37 7.33 6.25
C SER A 60 7.19 6.46 5.83
N TYR A 61 6.00 7.05 5.90
CA TYR A 61 4.78 6.48 5.37
C TYR A 61 4.66 6.83 3.89
N TYR A 62 4.42 5.84 3.05
CA TYR A 62 4.22 6.03 1.62
C TYR A 62 2.83 5.54 1.25
N SER A 63 2.04 6.43 0.63
CA SER A 63 0.70 6.09 0.18
C SER A 63 0.74 4.97 -0.87
N PHE A 64 -0.36 4.24 -0.98
CA PHE A 64 -0.51 3.21 -2.01
C PHE A 64 -0.28 3.77 -3.42
N GLN A 65 -0.85 4.95 -3.72
CA GLN A 65 -0.72 5.60 -5.01
C GLN A 65 0.75 5.93 -5.32
N PHE A 66 1.47 6.51 -4.36
CA PHE A 66 2.89 6.83 -4.53
C PHE A 66 3.73 5.59 -4.86
N LYS A 67 3.50 4.48 -4.14
CA LYS A 67 4.22 3.21 -4.42
C LYS A 67 3.92 2.69 -5.81
N LEU A 68 2.67 2.83 -6.27
CA LEU A 68 2.26 2.40 -7.60
C LEU A 68 2.90 3.27 -8.69
N ASP A 69 2.92 4.59 -8.50
CA ASP A 69 3.53 5.55 -9.43
C ASP A 69 5.03 5.29 -9.59
N VAL A 70 5.75 5.05 -8.49
CA VAL A 70 7.17 4.68 -8.50
C VAL A 70 7.42 3.41 -9.32
N LEU A 71 6.59 2.37 -9.14
CA LEU A 71 6.74 1.11 -9.87
C LEU A 71 6.37 1.26 -11.35
N ASN A 72 5.36 2.06 -11.66
CA ASN A 72 4.94 2.34 -13.04
C ASN A 72 6.01 3.14 -13.79
N PHE A 73 6.57 4.17 -13.17
CA PHE A 73 7.69 4.93 -13.72
C PHE A 73 8.84 3.99 -14.09
N MET A 74 9.26 3.14 -13.15
CA MET A 74 10.36 2.19 -13.37
C MET A 74 10.04 1.20 -14.51
N LYS A 75 8.78 0.79 -14.65
CA LYS A 75 8.33 -0.09 -15.74
C LYS A 75 8.33 0.62 -17.10
N GLN A 76 7.99 1.90 -17.14
CA GLN A 76 7.92 2.69 -18.37
C GLN A 76 9.31 3.12 -18.87
N THR A 77 10.17 3.59 -17.97
CA THR A 77 11.49 4.11 -18.32
C THR A 77 12.57 3.04 -18.36
N GLY A 78 12.36 1.90 -17.69
CA GLY A 78 13.40 0.89 -17.50
C GLY A 78 14.52 1.32 -16.56
N ALA A 79 14.32 2.42 -15.81
CA ALA A 79 15.30 2.95 -14.88
C ALA A 79 15.68 1.94 -13.80
N SER A 80 16.94 1.99 -13.35
CA SER A 80 17.39 1.19 -12.23
C SER A 80 16.72 1.62 -10.92
N TYR A 81 16.80 0.76 -9.90
CA TYR A 81 16.31 1.12 -8.55
C TYR A 81 17.00 2.36 -7.99
N GLN A 82 18.27 2.62 -8.36
CA GLN A 82 18.98 3.80 -7.86
C GLN A 82 18.49 5.06 -8.56
N GLU A 83 18.35 5.05 -9.88
CA GLU A 83 17.86 6.19 -10.65
C GLU A 83 16.42 6.54 -10.27
N THR A 84 15.54 5.53 -10.16
CA THR A 84 14.17 5.73 -9.70
C THR A 84 14.13 6.29 -8.27
N ALA A 85 15.03 5.84 -7.40
CA ALA A 85 15.10 6.37 -6.04
C ALA A 85 15.53 7.85 -6.02
N ILE A 86 16.44 8.24 -6.92
CA ILE A 86 16.86 9.64 -7.06
C ILE A 86 15.69 10.51 -7.53
N GLU A 87 14.99 10.08 -8.58
CA GLU A 87 13.85 10.82 -9.17
C GLU A 87 12.74 11.09 -8.14
N PHE A 88 12.43 10.10 -7.31
CA PHE A 88 11.38 10.19 -6.28
C PHE A 88 11.89 10.64 -4.90
N ASN A 89 13.12 11.16 -4.80
CA ASN A 89 13.73 11.61 -3.54
C ASN A 89 13.73 10.54 -2.42
N LEU A 90 13.94 9.29 -2.79
CA LEU A 90 14.05 8.14 -1.92
C LEU A 90 15.52 7.82 -1.62
N ASN A 91 15.93 7.93 -0.36
CA ASN A 91 17.31 7.60 0.03
C ASN A 91 17.60 6.08 -0.02
N GLN A 92 16.56 5.23 -0.08
CA GLN A 92 16.70 3.77 0.03
C GLN A 92 16.14 3.05 -1.21
N PRO A 93 16.99 2.73 -2.20
CA PRO A 93 16.61 1.94 -3.37
C PRO A 93 16.03 0.55 -3.01
N SER A 94 16.41 0.00 -1.86
CA SER A 94 15.89 -1.27 -1.37
C SER A 94 14.38 -1.25 -1.10
N LEU A 95 13.80 -0.09 -0.75
CA LEU A 95 12.35 0.03 -0.58
C LEU A 95 11.60 -0.28 -1.88
N ILE A 96 12.11 0.22 -3.01
CA ILE A 96 11.53 0.00 -4.33
C ILE A 96 11.59 -1.49 -4.70
N SER A 97 12.71 -2.15 -4.41
CA SER A 97 12.84 -3.60 -4.63
C SER A 97 11.82 -4.40 -3.81
N ASN A 98 11.57 -4.01 -2.56
CA ASN A 98 10.57 -4.66 -1.70
C ASN A 98 9.15 -4.43 -2.24
N TRP A 99 8.80 -3.21 -2.63
CA TRP A 99 7.50 -2.90 -3.25
C TRP A 99 7.29 -3.70 -4.53
N LYS A 100 8.32 -3.82 -5.37
CA LYS A 100 8.27 -4.65 -6.59
C LYS A 100 8.02 -6.12 -6.25
N GLN A 101 8.72 -6.67 -5.26
CA GLN A 101 8.53 -8.06 -4.83
C GLN A 101 7.11 -8.30 -4.29
N ILE A 102 6.58 -7.39 -3.48
CA ILE A 102 5.22 -7.45 -2.97
C ILE A 102 4.21 -7.41 -4.12
N TYR A 103 4.39 -6.49 -5.07
CA TYR A 103 3.54 -6.38 -6.25
C TYR A 103 3.55 -7.65 -7.11
N VAL A 104 4.71 -8.28 -7.31
CA VAL A 104 4.81 -9.54 -8.06
C VAL A 104 4.15 -10.70 -7.33
N LYS A 105 4.22 -10.75 -5.99
CA LYS A 105 3.66 -11.85 -5.19
C LYS A 105 2.16 -11.74 -4.94
N GLU A 106 1.68 -10.53 -4.66
CA GLU A 106 0.33 -10.27 -4.13
C GLU A 106 -0.47 -9.29 -5.02
N GLY A 107 0.11 -8.84 -6.13
CA GLY A 107 -0.52 -7.87 -7.02
C GLY A 107 -0.72 -6.50 -6.39
N ILE A 108 -1.73 -5.80 -6.87
CA ILE A 108 -2.09 -4.45 -6.41
C ILE A 108 -2.52 -4.45 -4.94
N GLU A 109 -3.19 -5.52 -4.48
CA GLU A 109 -3.68 -5.63 -3.11
C GLU A 109 -2.55 -5.73 -2.07
N GLY A 110 -1.40 -6.31 -2.43
CA GLY A 110 -0.24 -6.37 -1.54
C GLY A 110 0.40 -5.02 -1.25
N LEU A 111 0.29 -4.07 -2.18
CA LEU A 111 0.79 -2.70 -2.00
C LEU A 111 -0.11 -1.86 -1.08
N LYS A 112 -1.39 -2.23 -0.97
CA LYS A 112 -2.30 -1.61 -0.02
C LYS A 112 -1.86 -1.95 1.39
N GLU A 113 -2.02 -0.99 2.29
CA GLU A 113 -1.67 -1.24 3.68
C GLU A 113 -2.59 -2.30 4.28
N LYS A 114 -2.01 -3.44 4.63
CA LYS A 114 -2.65 -4.37 5.55
C LYS A 114 -2.64 -3.69 6.91
N SER A 115 -3.82 -3.45 7.47
CA SER A 115 -3.95 -2.94 8.84
C SER A 115 -3.14 -3.85 9.76
N LYS A 116 -2.04 -3.34 10.30
CA LYS A 116 -1.25 -4.05 11.32
C LYS A 116 -1.99 -3.93 12.64
N GLY A 117 -3.07 -4.70 12.78
CA GLY A 117 -3.65 -5.03 14.07
C GLY A 117 -3.13 -6.39 14.53
N CYS A 118 -2.64 -6.47 15.76
CA CYS A 118 -2.61 -7.74 16.47
C CYS A 118 -4.08 -8.21 16.57
N PRO A 119 -4.45 -9.43 16.15
CA PRO A 119 -5.80 -9.91 16.42
C PRO A 119 -6.02 -9.86 17.93
N SER A 120 -7.16 -9.29 18.34
CA SER A 120 -7.57 -9.26 19.75
C SER A 120 -7.54 -10.69 20.31
N MET A 121 -6.94 -10.86 21.49
CA MET A 121 -6.78 -12.17 22.17
C MET A 121 -8.08 -12.73 22.76
N SER A 122 -9.22 -12.09 22.51
CA SER A 122 -10.55 -12.55 22.93
C SER A 122 -11.17 -13.45 21.86
N ASP A 123 -11.49 -14.68 22.27
CA ASP A 123 -12.15 -15.78 21.54
C ASP A 123 -11.24 -16.81 20.87
N LYS A 124 -10.36 -17.38 21.68
CA LYS A 124 -9.60 -18.61 21.37
C LYS A 124 -10.46 -19.89 21.42
N GLU A 125 -11.79 -19.80 21.39
CA GLU A 125 -12.68 -20.97 21.34
C GLU A 125 -13.28 -21.27 19.96
N LYS A 126 -13.12 -20.40 18.95
CA LYS A 126 -13.56 -20.71 17.57
C LYS A 126 -12.47 -21.30 16.67
N SER A 127 -11.25 -21.49 17.17
CA SER A 127 -10.08 -21.81 16.33
C SER A 127 -9.93 -23.29 15.90
N LYS A 128 -10.85 -24.18 16.28
CA LYS A 128 -10.82 -25.58 15.80
C LYS A 128 -11.59 -25.84 14.49
N GLN A 129 -12.36 -24.89 13.96
CA GLN A 129 -13.00 -25.04 12.65
C GLN A 129 -12.27 -24.32 11.49
N THR A 130 -11.34 -23.43 11.77
CA THR A 130 -10.68 -22.61 10.74
C THR A 130 -9.34 -23.17 10.25
N LYS A 131 -9.23 -24.50 10.10
CA LYS A 131 -8.13 -25.14 9.36
C LYS A 131 -8.51 -25.55 7.94
N GLN A 132 -9.69 -25.18 7.46
CA GLN A 132 -10.02 -25.11 6.04
C GLN A 132 -10.39 -23.67 5.71
N GLY A 133 -9.47 -22.94 5.10
CA GLY A 133 -9.67 -21.52 4.80
C GLY A 133 -8.51 -20.94 4.00
N LYS A 134 -7.94 -21.75 3.10
CA LYS A 134 -7.01 -21.31 2.05
C LYS A 134 -7.76 -21.30 0.73
N ASP A 135 -8.70 -20.39 0.62
CA ASP A 135 -8.99 -19.60 -0.56
C ASP A 135 -10.18 -18.72 -0.17
N LEU A 136 -10.11 -17.40 -0.33
CA LEU A 136 -11.36 -16.65 -0.53
C LEU A 136 -11.77 -16.98 -1.96
N SER A 137 -12.31 -18.20 -2.09
CA SER A 137 -12.63 -18.91 -3.32
C SER A 137 -13.32 -17.95 -4.26
N ARG A 138 -12.87 -17.98 -5.53
CA ARG A 138 -13.53 -17.39 -6.70
C ARG A 138 -15.07 -17.37 -6.59
N GLU A 139 -15.64 -18.39 -5.97
CA GLU A 139 -17.06 -18.53 -5.61
C GLU A 139 -17.63 -17.34 -4.82
N LYS A 140 -17.00 -16.85 -3.76
CA LYS A 140 -17.49 -15.68 -2.98
C LYS A 140 -17.43 -14.37 -3.76
N GLN A 141 -16.48 -14.25 -4.68
CA GLN A 141 -16.43 -13.09 -5.58
C GLN A 141 -17.55 -13.17 -6.60
N LEU A 142 -17.78 -14.36 -7.18
CA LEU A 142 -18.88 -14.62 -8.09
C LEU A 142 -20.25 -14.45 -7.42
N GLU A 143 -20.41 -14.86 -6.16
CA GLU A 143 -21.65 -14.66 -5.41
C GLU A 143 -21.99 -13.18 -5.23
N ARG A 144 -21.01 -12.34 -4.86
CA ARG A 144 -21.20 -10.89 -4.79
C ARG A 144 -21.51 -10.27 -6.14
N GLU A 145 -20.85 -10.73 -7.19
CA GLU A 145 -21.09 -10.25 -8.55
C GLU A 145 -22.50 -10.63 -9.04
N ILE A 146 -22.94 -11.86 -8.78
CA ILE A 146 -24.31 -12.32 -9.06
C ILE A 146 -25.34 -11.49 -8.27
N GLU A 147 -25.06 -11.18 -7.00
CA GLU A 147 -25.96 -10.37 -6.16
C GLU A 147 -26.09 -8.93 -6.72
N LEU A 148 -24.97 -8.30 -7.11
CA LEU A 148 -24.98 -6.99 -7.76
C LEU A 148 -25.74 -7.01 -9.09
N LEU A 149 -25.48 -8.01 -9.95
CA LEU A 149 -26.17 -8.16 -11.23
C LEU A 149 -27.68 -8.41 -11.04
N ARG A 150 -28.09 -9.12 -9.98
CA ARG A 150 -29.51 -9.32 -9.65
C ARG A 150 -30.17 -8.02 -9.21
N LEU A 151 -29.49 -7.19 -8.40
CA LEU A 151 -29.98 -5.89 -7.99
C LEU A 151 -30.13 -4.94 -9.20
N GLU A 152 -29.13 -4.89 -10.08
CA GLU A 152 -29.17 -4.10 -11.30
C GLU A 152 -30.32 -4.52 -12.22
N ASN A 153 -30.47 -5.83 -12.47
CA ASN A 153 -31.59 -6.34 -13.26
C ASN A 153 -32.95 -6.04 -12.62
N ALA A 154 -33.07 -6.16 -11.29
CA ALA A 154 -34.31 -5.83 -10.59
C ALA A 154 -34.64 -4.33 -10.73
N TYR A 155 -33.63 -3.47 -10.66
CA TYR A 155 -33.79 -2.03 -10.87
C TYR A 155 -34.21 -1.71 -12.31
N LEU A 156 -33.55 -2.29 -13.31
CA LEU A 156 -33.90 -2.12 -14.73
C LEU A 156 -35.33 -2.61 -15.03
N LYS A 157 -35.76 -3.73 -14.43
CA LYS A 157 -37.14 -4.21 -14.55
C LYS A 157 -38.15 -3.23 -13.94
N LYS A 158 -37.83 -2.62 -12.80
CA LYS A 158 -38.69 -1.57 -12.20
C LYS A 158 -38.77 -0.32 -13.09
N LEU A 159 -37.65 0.11 -13.66
CA LEU A 159 -37.63 1.22 -14.62
C LEU A 159 -38.46 0.92 -15.88
N LYS A 160 -38.31 -0.29 -16.44
CA LYS A 160 -39.09 -0.71 -17.61
C LYS A 160 -40.59 -0.74 -17.31
N ALA A 161 -40.98 -1.30 -16.16
CA ALA A 161 -42.37 -1.32 -15.72
C ALA A 161 -42.95 0.10 -15.51
N PHE A 162 -42.13 1.03 -15.00
CA PHE A 162 -42.49 2.43 -14.87
C PHE A 162 -42.68 3.11 -16.24
N GLN A 163 -41.82 2.81 -17.22
CA GLN A 163 -41.95 3.33 -18.59
C GLN A 163 -43.17 2.76 -19.32
N GLU A 164 -43.45 1.46 -19.17
CA GLU A 164 -44.56 0.79 -19.85
C GLU A 164 -45.92 1.16 -19.26
N ASN A 165 -46.03 1.34 -17.94
CA ASN A 165 -47.29 1.66 -17.26
C ASN A 165 -47.08 2.61 -16.05
N PRO A 166 -46.82 3.91 -16.30
CA PRO A 166 -46.46 4.87 -15.25
C PRO A 166 -47.56 5.04 -14.18
N ASN A 167 -48.84 5.03 -14.60
CA ASN A 167 -49.98 5.20 -13.68
C ASN A 167 -50.19 4.00 -12.75
N ALA A 168 -49.99 2.76 -13.22
CA ALA A 168 -50.16 1.55 -12.40
C ALA A 168 -48.99 1.35 -11.41
N TYR A 169 -47.77 1.73 -11.81
CA TYR A 169 -46.60 1.71 -10.92
C TYR A 169 -46.74 2.73 -9.79
N LEU A 170 -47.22 3.94 -10.10
CA LEU A 170 -47.49 4.99 -9.12
C LEU A 170 -48.56 4.58 -8.12
N GLU A 171 -49.68 4.01 -8.56
CA GLU A 171 -50.75 3.52 -7.64
C GLU A 171 -50.25 2.45 -6.67
N LYS A 172 -49.42 1.51 -7.13
CA LYS A 172 -48.89 0.41 -6.29
C LYS A 172 -47.87 0.89 -5.25
N HIS A 173 -47.22 2.03 -5.48
CA HIS A 173 -46.19 2.61 -4.61
C HIS A 173 -46.63 3.91 -3.89
N LYS A 174 -47.89 4.32 -4.02
CA LYS A 174 -48.48 5.34 -3.13
C LYS A 174 -48.45 4.82 -1.70
N GLN A 175 -47.59 5.42 -0.89
CA GLN A 175 -47.45 5.13 0.53
C GLN A 175 -48.81 5.35 1.23
N ARG A 176 -49.34 4.30 1.85
CA ARG A 176 -50.43 4.40 2.83
C ARG A 176 -49.83 4.95 4.13
N TRP A 177 -49.57 6.25 4.18
CA TRP A 177 -49.25 6.97 5.40
C TRP A 177 -50.49 6.95 6.29
N HIS A 178 -50.55 6.03 7.25
CA HIS A 178 -51.55 6.06 8.30
C HIS A 178 -51.07 6.97 9.43
N SER A 179 -51.64 8.18 9.46
CA SER A 179 -51.58 9.10 10.60
C SER A 179 -52.16 8.41 11.83
N ASN A 180 -51.32 8.08 12.81
CA ASN A 180 -51.79 7.66 14.13
C ASN A 180 -51.98 8.90 15.01
N SER A 181 -53.07 9.64 14.81
CA SER A 181 -53.57 10.59 15.80
C SER A 181 -54.64 9.86 16.65
N LYS A 182 -54.31 9.47 17.87
CA LYS A 182 -55.33 9.29 18.91
C LYS A 182 -54.94 10.06 20.16
N LYS A 183 -55.72 11.12 20.34
CA LYS A 183 -55.93 11.96 21.51
C LYS A 183 -55.88 11.13 22.80
N LYS A 184 -55.15 11.66 23.78
CA LYS A 184 -55.29 11.31 25.19
C LYS A 184 -56.12 12.43 25.81
N ASP A 185 -57.44 12.36 25.63
CA ASP A 185 -58.39 13.20 26.37
C ASP A 185 -58.76 12.47 27.67
N SER A 186 -58.81 13.26 28.73
CA SER A 186 -59.05 12.96 30.15
C SER A 186 -60.35 12.21 30.44
N ASN A 187 -60.32 11.29 31.42
CA ASN A 187 -60.95 11.43 32.76
C ASN A 187 -60.57 10.24 33.65
#